data_AF-A0AAW6CL50-F1
#
_entry.id   AF-A0AAW6CL50-F1
#
_cell.length_a   1.000
_cell.length_b   1.000
_cell.length_c   1.000
_cell.angle_alpha   90.00
_cell.angle_beta   90.00
_cell.angle_gamma   90.00
#
_symmetry.space_group_name_H-M   'P 1'
#
loop_
_entity.id
_entity.type
_entity.pdbx_description
1 polymer ?
#
loop_
_entity_poly.entity_id
_entity_poly.type
_entity_poly.pdbx_seq_one_letter_code
_entity_poly.pdbx_strand_id
1 'polypeptide(L)'
;MYRIVKDGAELALIEAPSYVRQAGNGCFVLCQEAEAAGIAHNGTVYHLLGREALEGAESVILEKTDAGDLVKRIQDTAKDVDAMNVDQELRLTLLEMGISSTDAQAF
;
A
#
# COMPACT_ATOMS: atom_id res chain seq x y z
N MET A 1 -11.25 1.18 1.84
CA MET A 1 -10.14 1.09 0.89
C MET A 1 -9.84 -0.35 0.49
N TYR A 2 -9.31 -0.49 -0.73
CA TYR A 2 -8.85 -1.73 -1.33
C TYR A 2 -7.51 -1.49 -2.00
N ARG A 3 -6.63 -2.47 -1.90
CA ARG A 3 -5.34 -2.52 -2.57
C ARG A 3 -5.44 -3.45 -3.77
N ILE A 4 -5.07 -2.93 -4.94
CA ILE A 4 -4.91 -3.74 -6.14
C ILE A 4 -3.45 -4.21 -6.17
N VAL A 5 -3.23 -5.52 -6.16
CA VAL A 5 -1.90 -6.14 -6.20
C VAL A 5 -1.73 -6.89 -7.52
N LYS A 6 -0.67 -6.58 -8.23
CA LYS A 6 -0.29 -7.24 -9.49
C LYS A 6 1.14 -7.75 -9.36
N ASP A 7 1.36 -9.03 -9.63
CA ASP A 7 2.68 -9.67 -9.57
C ASP A 7 3.44 -9.44 -8.24
N GLY A 8 2.69 -9.35 -7.13
CA GLY A 8 3.24 -9.09 -5.79
C GLY A 8 3.55 -7.63 -5.48
N ALA A 9 3.37 -6.70 -6.43
CA ALA A 9 3.52 -5.27 -6.22
C ALA A 9 2.17 -4.57 -6.10
N GLU A 10 2.13 -3.48 -5.32
CA GLU A 10 0.96 -2.60 -5.26
C GLU A 10 0.82 -1.84 -6.58
N LEU A 11 -0.32 -2.02 -7.24
CA LEU A 11 -0.68 -1.25 -8.43
C LEU A 11 -1.37 0.06 -8.04
N ALA A 12 -2.34 0.00 -7.12
CA ALA A 12 -3.09 1.16 -6.66
C ALA A 12 -3.83 0.90 -5.34
N LEU A 13 -4.12 1.99 -4.63
CA LEU A 13 -5.05 2.04 -3.50
C LEU A 13 -6.31 2.80 -3.94
N ILE A 14 -7.48 2.18 -3.76
CA ILE A 14 -8.76 2.74 -4.17
C ILE A 14 -9.81 2.63 -3.05
N GLU A 15 -10.80 3.51 -3.06
CA GLU A 15 -11.88 3.43 -2.06
C GLU A 15 -12.93 2.37 -2.42
N ALA A 16 -13.35 2.36 -3.69
CA ALA A 16 -14.40 1.47 -4.19
C ALA A 16 -14.00 0.87 -5.54
N PRO A 17 -13.85 -0.47 -5.65
CA PRO A 17 -13.60 -1.16 -6.92
C PRO A 17 -14.81 -1.07 -7.86
N SER A 18 -14.52 -0.83 -9.14
CA SER A 18 -15.52 -0.94 -10.21
C SER A 18 -15.50 -2.35 -10.76
N TYR A 19 -16.41 -3.19 -10.26
CA TYR A 19 -16.50 -4.59 -10.66
C TYR A 19 -17.05 -4.77 -12.07
N VAL A 20 -16.42 -5.66 -12.84
CA VAL A 20 -16.83 -5.96 -14.21
C VAL A 20 -17.01 -7.46 -14.44
N ARG A 21 -17.90 -7.78 -15.38
CA ARG A 21 -18.04 -9.11 -15.97
C ARG A 21 -18.11 -8.99 -17.49
N GLN A 22 -17.80 -10.08 -18.18
CA GLN A 22 -18.00 -10.16 -19.62
C GLN A 22 -19.48 -10.44 -19.92
N ALA A 23 -20.05 -9.68 -20.86
CA ALA A 23 -21.36 -9.96 -21.42
C ALA A 23 -21.23 -10.94 -22.60
N GLY A 24 -22.33 -11.60 -23.00
CA GLY A 24 -22.30 -12.60 -24.07
C GLY A 24 -21.89 -12.07 -25.44
N ASN A 25 -21.84 -10.74 -25.62
CA ASN A 25 -21.31 -10.08 -26.81
C ASN A 25 -19.80 -9.80 -26.74
N GLY A 26 -19.12 -10.24 -25.68
CA GLY A 26 -17.69 -10.02 -25.44
C GLY A 26 -17.34 -8.69 -24.77
N CYS A 27 -18.29 -7.75 -24.61
CA CYS A 27 -18.06 -6.46 -23.95
C CYS A 27 -18.02 -6.61 -22.43
N PHE A 28 -17.32 -5.69 -21.76
CA PHE A 28 -17.33 -5.57 -20.30
C PHE A 28 -18.48 -4.69 -19.80
N VAL A 29 -19.20 -5.16 -18.78
CA VAL A 29 -20.28 -4.41 -18.12
C VAL A 29 -20.03 -4.34 -16.62
N LEU A 30 -20.46 -3.23 -16.00
CA LEU A 30 -20.43 -3.09 -14.54
C LEU A 30 -21.42 -4.05 -13.89
N CYS A 31 -21.02 -4.65 -12.77
CA CYS A 31 -21.81 -5.64 -12.05
C CYS A 31 -21.57 -5.60 -10.53
N GLN A 32 -22.26 -6.46 -9.80
CA GLN A 32 -22.06 -6.64 -8.37
C GLN A 32 -20.82 -7.51 -8.10
N GLU A 33 -20.19 -7.35 -6.93
CA GLU A 33 -19.00 -8.11 -6.52
C GLU A 33 -19.18 -9.63 -6.61
N ALA A 34 -20.38 -10.12 -6.30
CA ALA A 34 -20.69 -11.55 -6.33
C ALA A 34 -20.53 -12.15 -7.73
N GLU A 35 -20.86 -11.38 -8.77
CA GLU A 35 -20.85 -11.79 -10.18
C GLU A 35 -19.57 -11.37 -10.93
N ALA A 36 -18.67 -10.66 -10.25
CA ALA A 36 -17.50 -10.07 -10.88
C ALA A 36 -16.49 -11.13 -11.31
N ALA A 37 -16.01 -10.99 -12.55
CA ALA A 37 -14.85 -11.69 -13.07
C ALA A 37 -13.57 -10.83 -12.97
N GLY A 38 -13.74 -9.51 -12.86
CA GLY A 38 -12.66 -8.55 -12.87
C GLY A 38 -12.99 -7.22 -12.23
N ILE A 39 -12.05 -6.29 -12.30
CA ILE A 39 -12.22 -4.88 -11.97
C ILE A 39 -11.76 -3.98 -13.12
N ALA A 40 -12.39 -2.82 -13.25
CA ALA A 40 -11.91 -1.74 -14.09
C ALA A 40 -11.14 -0.72 -13.23
N HIS A 41 -9.91 -0.41 -13.63
CA HIS A 41 -9.10 0.63 -13.01
C HIS A 41 -8.39 1.47 -14.09
N ASN A 42 -8.56 2.79 -14.04
CA ASN A 42 -8.01 3.75 -15.02
C ASN A 42 -8.25 3.35 -16.49
N GLY A 43 -9.46 2.88 -16.80
CA GLY A 43 -9.84 2.46 -18.16
C GLY A 43 -9.28 1.11 -18.61
N THR A 44 -8.52 0.41 -17.76
CA THR A 44 -8.01 -0.94 -18.02
C THR A 44 -8.80 -1.97 -17.22
N VAL A 45 -9.15 -3.09 -17.84
CA VAL A 45 -9.80 -4.22 -17.18
C VAL A 45 -8.75 -5.21 -16.71
N TYR A 46 -8.87 -5.60 -15.45
CA TYR A 46 -8.04 -6.62 -14.81
C TYR A 46 -8.91 -7.79 -14.37
N HIS A 47 -8.42 -9.00 -14.55
CA HIS A 47 -9.03 -10.23 -14.06
C HIS A 47 -8.79 -10.36 -12.54
N LEU A 48 -9.82 -10.76 -11.79
CA LEU A 48 -9.68 -11.07 -10.36
C LEU A 48 -9.25 -12.52 -10.19
N LEU A 49 -8.09 -12.73 -9.56
CA LEU A 49 -7.55 -14.07 -9.34
C LEU A 49 -8.52 -14.95 -8.53
N GLY A 50 -8.85 -16.12 -9.06
CA GLY A 50 -9.83 -17.05 -8.47
C GLY A 50 -11.28 -16.85 -8.96
N ARG A 51 -11.51 -15.96 -9.93
CA ARG A 51 -12.79 -15.80 -10.64
C ARG A 51 -12.72 -16.39 -12.05
N GLU A 52 -13.78 -16.21 -12.82
CA GLU A 52 -13.84 -16.60 -14.23
C GLU A 52 -12.77 -15.86 -15.03
N ALA A 53 -11.98 -16.60 -15.80
CA ALA A 53 -10.90 -16.03 -16.58
C ALA A 53 -11.41 -15.02 -17.62
N LEU A 54 -10.74 -13.88 -17.70
CA LEU A 54 -11.01 -12.86 -18.71
C LEU A 54 -9.90 -12.89 -19.76
N GLU A 55 -10.22 -13.30 -20.99
CA GLU A 55 -9.24 -13.35 -22.07
C GLU A 55 -8.65 -11.96 -22.36
N GLY A 56 -7.31 -11.90 -22.45
CA GLY A 56 -6.58 -10.67 -22.73
C GLY A 56 -6.48 -9.69 -21.54
N ALA A 57 -6.99 -10.03 -20.37
CA ALA A 57 -6.84 -9.23 -19.16
C ALA A 57 -5.76 -9.80 -18.22
N GLU A 58 -4.94 -8.92 -17.67
CA GLU A 58 -3.95 -9.30 -16.67
C GLU A 58 -4.62 -9.60 -15.33
N SER A 59 -4.04 -10.52 -14.55
CA SER A 59 -4.61 -10.93 -13.26
C SER A 59 -4.11 -10.07 -12.12
N VAL A 60 -5.03 -9.68 -11.24
CA VAL A 60 -4.75 -8.94 -10.02
C VAL A 60 -5.44 -9.58 -8.82
N ILE A 61 -4.90 -9.29 -7.64
CA ILE A 61 -5.50 -9.62 -6.35
C ILE A 61 -6.07 -8.32 -5.78
N LEU A 62 -7.29 -8.39 -5.28
CA LEU A 62 -7.95 -7.26 -4.62
C LEU A 62 -8.00 -7.55 -3.12
N GLU A 63 -7.21 -6.82 -2.35
CA GLU A 63 -7.13 -6.97 -0.90
C GLU A 63 -7.93 -5.84 -0.24
N LYS A 64 -8.81 -6.17 0.71
CA LYS A 64 -9.47 -5.15 1.51
C LYS A 64 -8.45 -4.58 2.51
N THR A 65 -8.29 -3.27 2.52
CA THR A 65 -7.32 -2.58 3.39
C THR A 65 -8.05 -1.65 4.35
N ASP A 66 -7.73 -1.77 5.64
CA ASP A 66 -8.18 -0.83 6.65
C ASP A 66 -7.28 0.42 6.63
N ALA A 67 -7.90 1.61 6.66
CA ALA A 67 -7.21 2.88 6.78
C ALA A 67 -6.34 2.95 8.05
N GLY A 68 -6.79 2.30 9.14
CA GLY A 68 -6.09 2.30 10.43
C GLY A 68 -4.69 1.70 10.35
N ASP A 69 -4.55 0.57 9.64
CA ASP A 69 -3.25 -0.10 9.47
C ASP A 69 -2.28 0.72 8.63
N LEU A 70 -2.78 1.43 7.61
CA LEU A 70 -1.96 2.31 6.78
C LEU A 70 -1.43 3.50 7.58
N VAL A 71 -2.29 4.16 8.36
CA VAL A 71 -1.90 5.29 9.22
C VAL A 71 -0.88 4.84 10.26
N LYS A 72 -1.06 3.65 10.86
CA LYS A 72 -0.10 3.10 11.81
C LYS A 72 1.28 2.88 11.19
N ARG A 73 1.37 2.31 9.99
CA ARG A 73 2.66 2.14 9.28
C ARG A 73 3.36 3.47 8.99
N ILE A 74 2.60 4.49 8.60
CA ILE A 74 3.14 5.83 8.37
C ILE A 74 3.65 6.42 9.69
N GLN A 75 2.90 6.28 10.78
CA GLN A 75 3.32 6.76 12.11
C GLN A 75 4.56 6.03 12.62
N ASP A 76 4.65 4.70 12.45
CA ASP A 76 5.81 3.93 12.89
C ASP A 76 7.06 4.33 12.08
N THR A 77 6.93 4.52 10.76
CA THR A 77 8.03 5.04 9.93
C THR A 77 8.46 6.45 10.34
N ALA A 78 7.51 7.32 10.69
CA ALA A 78 7.82 8.68 11.16
C ALA A 78 8.55 8.67 12.51
N LYS A 79 8.15 7.81 13.45
CA LYS A 79 8.83 7.64 14.73
C LYS A 79 10.27 7.19 14.56
N ASP A 80 10.52 6.27 13.63
CA ASP A 80 11.88 5.79 13.35
C ASP A 80 12.77 6.93 12.82
N VAL A 81 12.22 7.79 11.95
CA VAL A 81 12.93 8.98 11.44
C VAL A 81 13.19 10.00 12.54
N ASP A 82 12.19 10.29 13.39
CA ASP A 82 12.34 11.22 14.51
C ASP A 82 13.41 10.74 15.50
N ALA A 83 13.44 9.45 15.81
CA ALA A 83 14.44 8.86 16.69
C ALA A 83 15.87 9.00 16.11
N MET A 84 16.04 8.77 14.80
CA MET A 84 17.32 8.98 14.12
C MET A 84 17.75 10.46 14.12
N ASN A 85 16.79 11.38 13.94
CA ASN A 85 17.08 12.81 13.92
C ASN A 85 17.51 13.32 15.30
N VAL A 86 16.84 12.89 16.38
CA VAL A 86 17.21 13.27 17.76
C VAL A 86 18.59 12.74 18.14
N ASP A 87 18.93 11.50 17.73
CA ASP A 87 20.25 10.93 17.98
C ASP A 87 21.38 11.73 17.28
N GLN A 88 21.16 12.11 16.02
CA GLN A 88 22.14 12.89 15.26
C GLN A 88 22.36 14.29 15.84
N GLU A 89 21.29 14.99 16.21
CA GLU A 89 21.35 16.34 16.83
C GLU A 89 22.05 16.30 18.19
N LEU A 90 21.75 15.28 19.02
CA LEU A 90 22.43 15.06 20.30
C LEU A 90 23.92 14.81 20.10
N ARG A 91 24.29 13.99 19.10
CA ARG A 91 25.68 13.68 18.80
C ARG A 91 26.47 14.90 18.31
N LEU A 92 25.87 15.76 17.48
CA LEU A 92 26.50 17.02 17.07
C LEU A 92 26.71 17.96 18.25
N THR A 93 25.70 18.12 19.10
CA THR A 93 25.76 19.00 20.27
C THR A 93 26.85 18.57 21.25
N LEU A 94 26.99 17.26 21.50
CA LEU A 94 28.05 16.71 22.34
C LEU A 94 29.45 16.92 21.75
N LEU A 95 29.59 16.80 20.41
CA LEU A 95 30.84 17.05 19.71
C LEU A 95 31.23 18.53 19.77
N GLU A 96 30.27 19.45 19.60
CA GLU A 96 30.49 20.90 19.72
C GLU A 96 30.89 21.32 21.14
N MET A 97 30.32 20.67 22.16
CA MET A 97 30.69 20.88 23.56
C MET A 97 31.99 20.14 23.98
N GLY A 98 32.59 19.34 23.08
CA GLY A 98 33.81 18.57 23.37
C GLY A 98 33.62 17.45 24.40
N ILE A 99 32.37 17.02 24.65
CA ILE A 99 32.03 15.98 25.62
C ILE A 99 32.23 14.62 24.94
N SER A 100 33.31 13.92 25.30
CA SER A 100 33.48 12.51 24.94
C SER A 100 32.44 11.66 25.67
N SER A 101 31.94 10.59 25.04
CA SER A 101 30.99 9.63 25.61
C SER A 101 31.45 8.98 26.93
N THR A 102 32.70 9.22 27.35
CA THR A 102 33.28 8.80 28.63
C THR A 102 32.89 9.70 29.81
N ASP A 103 32.45 10.94 29.59
CA ASP A 103 32.11 11.90 30.68
C ASP A 103 30.63 11.82 31.10
N ALA A 104 29.78 11.21 30.27
CA ALA A 104 28.33 11.14 30.48
C ALA A 104 27.87 10.09 31.52
N GLN A 105 28.77 9.27 32.06
CA GLN A 105 28.46 8.28 33.12
C GLN A 105 28.78 8.78 34.55
N ALA A 106 29.17 10.04 34.70
CA ALA A 106 29.56 10.62 35.98
C ALA A 106 28.51 11.57 36.57
N PHE A 107 27.21 11.36 36.33
CA PHE A 107 26.12 11.99 37.11
C PHE A 107 24.88 11.08 37.14
#